data_AF-A0A1X1N3H0-F1
#
_entry.id   AF-A0A1X1N3H0-F1
#
_cell.length_a   1.000
_cell.length_b   1.000
_cell.length_c   1.000
_cell.angle_alpha   90.00
_cell.angle_beta   90.00
_cell.angle_gamma   90.00
#
_symmetry.space_group_name_H-M   'P 1'
#
loop_
_entity.id
_entity.type
_entity.pdbx_description
1 polymer ?
#
loop_
_entity_poly.entity_id
_entity_poly.type
_entity_poly.pdbx_seq_one_letter_code
_entity_poly.pdbx_strand_id
1 'polypeptide(L)'
;MCYFETRGDDVHVSSSAHEASGHGWWVNIDCDVTKAVVTVQLQEYYSDGTWRNVGAVGRSTVKSGGGAGNRATGRGHCRSGSLTGWRSVIDVDLVGVPDDPNKLVTTGRNIRCRR
;
A
#
# COMPACT_ATOMS: atom_id res chain seq x y z
N MET A 1 -17.96 18.89 -4.47
CA MET A 1 -17.05 18.06 -5.28
C MET A 1 -16.10 17.45 -4.28
N CYS A 2 -15.96 16.13 -4.23
CA CYS A 2 -15.19 15.47 -3.18
C CYS A 2 -13.72 15.35 -3.59
N TYR A 3 -12.83 15.91 -2.78
CA TYR A 3 -11.38 15.86 -2.99
C TYR A 3 -10.66 15.10 -1.87
N PHE A 4 -9.80 14.18 -2.26
CA PHE A 4 -8.93 13.45 -1.36
C PHE A 4 -7.61 13.11 -2.06
N GLU A 5 -6.62 12.70 -1.28
CA GLU A 5 -5.36 12.17 -1.79
C GLU A 5 -5.16 10.73 -1.33
N THR A 6 -4.70 9.88 -2.24
CA THR A 6 -4.12 8.58 -1.91
C THR A 6 -2.65 8.76 -1.54
N ARG A 7 -2.22 8.21 -0.41
CA ARG A 7 -0.83 8.27 0.06
C ARG A 7 -0.35 6.90 0.53
N GLY A 8 0.97 6.73 0.55
CA GLY A 8 1.62 5.51 1.00
C GLY A 8 3.07 5.73 1.39
N ASP A 9 3.64 4.77 2.09
CA ASP A 9 5.07 4.73 2.39
C ASP A 9 5.83 3.75 1.49
N ASP A 10 7.15 3.89 1.47
CA ASP A 10 8.01 2.93 0.80
C ASP A 10 7.96 1.58 1.52
N VAL A 11 7.96 0.51 0.73
CA VAL A 11 8.04 -0.84 1.25
C VAL A 11 9.34 -1.01 2.04
N HIS A 12 9.23 -1.59 3.23
CA HIS A 12 10.34 -1.85 4.13
C HIS A 12 10.22 -3.22 4.79
N VAL A 13 11.32 -3.70 5.37
CA VAL A 13 11.28 -4.93 6.17
C VAL A 13 10.71 -4.61 7.55
N SER A 14 9.59 -5.25 7.89
CA SER A 14 8.97 -5.19 9.21
C SER A 14 9.94 -5.69 10.28
N SER A 15 10.19 -4.87 11.29
CA SER A 15 11.04 -5.21 12.43
C SER A 15 10.45 -6.29 13.34
N SER A 16 9.13 -6.51 13.29
CA SER A 16 8.43 -7.46 14.17
C SER A 16 8.18 -8.85 13.55
N ALA A 17 8.26 -8.98 12.22
CA ALA A 17 7.84 -10.21 11.54
C ALA A 17 8.76 -10.66 10.38
N HIS A 18 9.83 -9.91 10.08
CA HIS A 18 10.70 -10.16 8.92
C HIS A 18 9.92 -10.35 7.60
N GLU A 19 9.12 -9.34 7.28
CA GLU A 19 8.26 -9.29 6.09
C GLU A 19 8.50 -7.99 5.33
N ALA A 20 8.40 -8.00 4.01
CA ALA A 20 8.12 -6.78 3.28
C ALA A 20 6.76 -6.24 3.73
N SER A 21 6.72 -4.96 4.08
CA SER A 21 5.54 -4.26 4.59
C SER A 21 5.44 -2.92 3.88
N GLY A 22 4.27 -2.64 3.33
CA GLY A 22 3.93 -1.35 2.74
C GLY A 22 2.58 -0.88 3.26
N HIS A 23 2.44 0.42 3.47
CA HIS A 23 1.25 1.03 4.05
C HIS A 23 0.64 2.01 3.09
N GLY A 24 -0.70 2.03 3.09
CA GLY A 24 -1.49 2.98 2.31
C GLY A 24 -2.57 3.59 3.18
N TRP A 25 -2.87 4.86 2.91
CA TRP A 25 -3.93 5.61 3.56
C TRP A 25 -4.48 6.66 2.60
N TRP A 26 -5.52 7.34 3.07
CA TRP A 26 -6.13 8.45 2.35
C TRP A 26 -6.10 9.72 3.21
N VAL A 27 -6.09 10.86 2.55
CA VAL A 27 -6.18 12.18 3.19
C VAL A 27 -7.41 12.88 2.62
N ASN A 28 -8.41 13.07 3.46
CA ASN A 28 -9.57 13.90 3.15
C ASN A 28 -9.13 15.36 3.01
N ILE A 29 -9.43 15.99 1.87
CA ILE A 29 -9.23 17.42 1.64
C ILE A 29 -10.57 18.15 1.78
N ASP A 30 -11.59 17.71 1.04
CA ASP A 30 -12.90 18.36 0.98
C ASP A 30 -13.99 17.34 0.61
N CYS A 31 -14.16 16.33 1.45
CA CYS A 31 -15.22 15.33 1.31
C CYS A 31 -16.04 15.20 2.59
N ASP A 32 -17.38 15.09 2.45
CA ASP A 32 -18.28 14.83 3.58
C ASP A 32 -18.18 13.38 4.11
N VAL A 33 -17.50 12.49 3.38
CA VAL A 33 -17.27 11.11 3.84
C VAL A 33 -16.22 11.04 4.93
N THR A 34 -16.44 10.15 5.90
CA THR A 34 -15.56 10.01 7.08
C THR A 34 -14.65 8.80 7.01
N LYS A 35 -14.87 7.90 6.05
CA LYS A 35 -14.11 6.65 5.88
C LYS A 35 -13.92 6.31 4.41
N ALA A 36 -12.83 5.60 4.13
CA ALA A 36 -12.55 4.97 2.85
C ALA A 36 -12.10 3.53 3.07
N VAL A 37 -12.33 2.68 2.08
CA VAL A 37 -11.70 1.37 1.97
C VAL A 37 -10.35 1.56 1.31
N VAL A 38 -9.28 1.28 2.03
CA VAL A 38 -7.92 1.36 1.50
C VAL A 38 -7.44 -0.05 1.21
N THR A 39 -6.97 -0.28 -0.01
CA THR A 39 -6.37 -1.55 -0.44
C THR A 39 -4.89 -1.33 -0.76
N VAL A 40 -4.02 -2.22 -0.27
CA VAL A 40 -2.57 -2.19 -0.50
C VAL A 40 -2.11 -3.54 -1.03
N GLN A 41 -1.63 -3.55 -2.26
CA GLN A 41 -1.00 -4.69 -2.91
C GLN A 41 0.50 -4.42 -3.07
N LEU A 42 1.34 -5.32 -2.57
CA LEU A 42 2.79 -5.20 -2.80
C LEU A 42 3.16 -5.75 -4.18
N GLN A 43 4.22 -5.19 -4.76
CA GLN A 43 4.84 -5.69 -5.97
C GLN A 43 6.35 -5.88 -5.78
N GLU A 44 6.87 -6.96 -6.34
CA GLU A 44 8.30 -7.22 -6.46
C GLU A 44 8.78 -7.01 -7.90
N TYR A 45 10.01 -6.54 -8.04
CA TYR A 45 10.71 -6.41 -9.31
C TYR A 45 11.51 -7.68 -9.63
N TYR A 46 11.32 -8.21 -10.83
CA TYR A 46 11.95 -9.45 -11.28
C TYR A 46 13.04 -9.18 -12.33
N SER A 47 13.92 -10.15 -12.54
CA SER A 47 15.06 -10.07 -13.45
C SER A 47 14.70 -9.83 -14.92
N ASP A 48 13.45 -10.11 -15.30
CA ASP A 48 12.90 -9.82 -16.63
C ASP A 48 12.39 -8.39 -16.79
N GLY A 49 12.62 -7.52 -15.80
CA GLY A 49 12.26 -6.12 -15.86
C GLY A 49 10.80 -5.83 -15.48
N THR A 50 10.09 -6.80 -14.93
CA THR A 50 8.65 -6.66 -14.63
C THR A 50 8.36 -6.57 -13.13
N TRP A 51 7.34 -5.79 -12.81
CA TRP A 51 6.74 -5.74 -11.47
C TRP A 51 5.59 -6.73 -11.38
N ARG A 52 5.56 -7.56 -10.33
CA ARG A 52 4.50 -8.56 -10.13
C ARG A 52 3.88 -8.43 -8.76
N ASN A 53 2.55 -8.56 -8.69
CA ASN A 53 1.83 -8.60 -7.42
C ASN A 53 2.28 -9.81 -6.60
N VAL A 54 2.69 -9.56 -5.36
CA VAL A 54 3.12 -10.59 -4.42
C VAL A 54 2.68 -10.24 -3.01
N GLY A 55 2.66 -11.21 -2.11
CA GLY A 55 2.22 -10.98 -0.73
C GLY A 55 0.71 -11.07 -0.54
N ALA A 56 0.28 -10.91 0.70
CA ALA A 56 -1.11 -10.76 1.08
C ALA A 56 -1.55 -9.30 0.87
N VAL A 57 -2.72 -9.13 0.26
CA VAL A 57 -3.38 -7.83 0.10
C VAL A 57 -3.81 -7.33 1.48
N GLY A 58 -3.41 -6.10 1.81
CA GLY A 58 -3.98 -5.37 2.94
C GLY A 58 -5.26 -4.68 2.52
N ARG A 59 -6.35 -4.83 3.26
CA ARG A 59 -7.60 -4.11 3.02
C ARG A 59 -8.23 -3.70 4.34
N SER A 60 -8.48 -2.41 4.51
CA SER A 60 -9.08 -1.87 5.74
C SER A 60 -10.02 -0.70 5.45
N THR A 61 -11.15 -0.64 6.14
CA THR A 61 -12.03 0.53 6.14
C THR A 61 -11.60 1.48 7.25
N VAL A 62 -11.04 2.63 6.89
CA VAL A 62 -10.30 3.51 7.81
C VAL A 62 -10.74 4.96 7.69
N LYS A 63 -10.56 5.72 8.78
CA LYS A 63 -10.67 7.18 8.75
C LYS A 63 -9.47 7.78 7.99
N SER A 64 -9.59 9.04 7.60
CA SER A 64 -8.49 9.80 6.97
C SER A 64 -7.25 9.87 7.89
N GLY A 65 -6.06 9.78 7.30
CA GLY A 65 -4.76 9.95 7.96
C GLY A 65 -3.85 8.71 7.95
N GLY A 66 -2.54 8.90 8.11
CA GLY A 66 -1.53 7.82 7.98
C GLY A 66 -1.16 7.07 9.27
N GLY A 67 -1.84 7.33 10.38
CA GLY A 67 -1.56 6.67 11.67
C GLY A 67 -1.85 5.16 11.63
N ALA A 68 -1.29 4.40 12.58
CA ALA A 68 -1.40 2.94 12.59
C ALA A 68 -2.85 2.40 12.56
N GLY A 69 -3.81 3.12 13.15
CA GLY A 69 -5.23 2.78 13.12
C GLY A 69 -6.00 3.29 11.90
N ASN A 70 -5.37 4.09 11.03
CA ASN A 70 -6.02 4.77 9.90
C ASN A 70 -5.42 4.35 8.54
N ARG A 71 -4.76 3.20 8.47
CA ARG A 71 -4.09 2.71 7.27
C ARG A 71 -4.37 1.24 7.00
N ALA A 72 -4.23 0.81 5.76
CA ALA A 72 -4.13 -0.60 5.39
C ALA A 72 -2.66 -0.99 5.23
N THR A 73 -2.35 -2.28 5.43
CA THR A 73 -0.98 -2.80 5.36
C THR A 73 -0.93 -4.04 4.47
N GLY A 74 -0.24 -3.94 3.34
CA GLY A 74 0.13 -5.10 2.53
C GLY A 74 1.37 -5.77 3.11
N ARG A 75 1.42 -7.11 3.10
CA ARG A 75 2.51 -7.89 3.72
C ARG A 75 3.03 -8.98 2.82
N GLY A 76 4.34 -9.19 2.81
CA GLY A 76 4.98 -10.29 2.11
C GLY A 76 6.12 -10.89 2.91
N HIS A 77 5.94 -12.10 3.46
CA HIS A 77 7.05 -12.89 4.04
C HIS A 77 8.26 -12.95 3.10
N CYS A 78 9.44 -12.68 3.67
CA CYS A 78 10.71 -12.83 2.99
C CYS A 78 11.14 -14.30 3.03
N ARG A 79 11.26 -14.94 1.86
CA ARG A 79 11.88 -16.26 1.69
C ARG A 79 13.41 -16.21 1.76
N SER A 80 14.02 -15.08 1.36
CA SER A 80 15.46 -14.86 1.54
C SER A 80 15.79 -13.37 1.75
N GLY A 81 17.03 -13.10 2.17
CA GLY A 81 17.57 -11.75 2.36
C GLY A 81 18.16 -11.11 1.08
N SER A 82 17.88 -11.67 -0.10
CA SER A 82 18.38 -11.13 -1.37
C SER A 82 17.81 -9.72 -1.61
N LEU A 83 18.67 -8.83 -2.11
CA LEU A 83 18.29 -7.46 -2.41
C LEU A 83 17.31 -7.46 -3.59
N THR A 84 16.06 -7.07 -3.33
CA THR A 84 14.96 -7.12 -4.31
C THR A 84 14.25 -5.78 -4.34
N GLY A 85 13.79 -5.35 -5.52
CA GLY A 85 13.00 -4.14 -5.68
C GLY A 85 11.56 -4.38 -5.23
N TRP A 86 11.03 -3.47 -4.41
CA TRP A 86 9.66 -3.52 -3.90
C TRP A 86 8.95 -2.19 -4.09
N ARG A 87 7.64 -2.23 -4.32
CA ARG A 87 6.74 -1.07 -4.28
C ARG A 87 5.34 -1.48 -3.84
N SER A 88 4.50 -0.50 -3.53
CA SER A 88 3.09 -0.70 -3.23
C SER A 88 2.22 -0.16 -4.36
N VAL A 89 1.10 -0.82 -4.63
CA VAL A 89 -0.04 -0.31 -5.39
C VAL A 89 -1.17 -0.10 -4.40
N ILE A 90 -1.67 1.13 -4.33
CA ILE A 90 -2.62 1.56 -3.31
C ILE A 90 -3.87 2.09 -4.02
N ASP A 91 -5.01 1.59 -3.56
CA ASP A 91 -6.36 1.89 -4.05
C ASP A 91 -7.18 2.46 -2.90
N VAL A 92 -8.00 3.48 -3.17
CA VAL A 92 -8.82 4.14 -2.16
C VAL A 92 -10.23 4.32 -2.69
N ASP A 93 -11.16 3.59 -2.07
CA ASP A 93 -12.57 3.62 -2.43
C ASP A 93 -13.31 4.36 -1.29
N LEU A 94 -13.79 5.58 -1.55
CA LEU A 94 -14.54 6.33 -0.55
C LEU A 94 -15.88 5.64 -0.24
N VAL A 95 -16.22 5.49 1.05
CA VAL A 95 -17.43 4.74 1.43
C VAL A 95 -18.69 5.50 1.01
N GLY A 96 -19.53 4.86 0.19
CA GLY A 96 -20.80 5.43 -0.29
C GLY A 96 -20.66 6.39 -1.48
N VAL A 97 -19.46 6.50 -2.05
CA VAL A 97 -19.17 7.29 -3.25
C VAL A 97 -18.72 6.32 -4.36
N PRO A 98 -19.07 6.57 -5.64
CA PRO A 98 -18.52 5.80 -6.74
C PRO A 98 -17.00 5.79 -6.72
N ASP A 99 -16.43 4.65 -7.10
CA ASP A 99 -14.99 4.40 -7.02
C ASP A 99 -14.18 5.37 -7.89
N ASP A 100 -13.05 5.82 -7.36
CA ASP A 100 -12.10 6.65 -8.09
C ASP A 100 -11.14 5.72 -8.86
N PRO A 101 -10.93 5.90 -10.17
CA PRO A 101 -10.11 4.97 -10.94
C PRO A 101 -8.61 5.10 -10.65
N ASN A 102 -8.17 6.07 -9.84
CA ASN A 102 -6.74 6.34 -9.65
C ASN A 102 -6.14 5.45 -8.57
N LYS A 103 -4.97 4.91 -8.90
CA LYS A 103 -4.14 4.15 -7.96
C LYS A 103 -2.83 4.87 -7.76
N LEU A 104 -2.37 4.90 -6.52
CA LEU A 104 -1.00 5.31 -6.25
C LEU A 104 -0.08 4.09 -6.41
N VAL A 105 0.95 4.24 -7.23
CA VAL A 105 2.08 3.32 -7.27
C VAL A 105 3.25 4.03 -6.60
N THR A 106 3.76 3.49 -5.49
CA THR A 106 4.89 4.11 -4.78
C THR A 106 6.18 3.94 -5.59
N THR A 107 7.19 4.73 -5.24
CA THR A 107 8.54 4.57 -5.78
C THR A 107 9.06 3.16 -5.46
N GLY A 108 9.74 2.55 -6.43
CA GLY A 108 10.41 1.27 -6.22
C GLY A 108 11.65 1.44 -5.34
N ARG A 109 11.78 0.60 -4.31
CA ARG A 109 12.92 0.62 -3.39
C ARG A 109 13.49 -0.79 -3.20
N ASN A 110 14.82 -0.88 -3.20
CA ASN A 110 15.50 -2.14 -2.92
C ASN A 110 15.56 -2.41 -1.41
N ILE A 111 15.08 -3.57 -1.00
CA ILE A 111 15.16 -4.06 0.39
C ILE A 111 15.70 -5.48 0.45
N ARG A 112 16.29 -5.88 1.58
CA ARG A 112 16.81 -7.23 1.81
C ARG A 112 15.68 -8.19 2.16
N CYS A 113 14.79 -8.41 1.20
CA CYS A 113 13.65 -9.28 1.30
C CYS A 113 13.31 -9.76 -0.10
N ARG A 114 13.37 -11.06 -0.34
CA ARG A 114 12.88 -11.72 -1.54
C ARG A 114 11.80 -12.69 -1.15
N ARG A 115 10.63 -12.63 -1.78
CA ARG A 115 9.54 -13.58 -1.63
C ARG A 115 9.61 -14.71 -2.65
#